data_AF-A0AAD3NKR5-F1
#
_entry.id   AF-A0AAD3NKR5-F1
#
_cell.length_a   1.000
_cell.length_b   1.000
_cell.length_c   1.000
_cell.angle_alpha   90.00
_cell.angle_beta   90.00
_cell.angle_gamma   90.00
#
_symmetry.space_group_name_H-M   'P 1'
#
loop_
_entity.id
_entity.type
_entity.pdbx_description
1 polymer ?
#
loop_
_entity_poly.entity_id
_entity_poly.type
_entity_poly.pdbx_seq_one_letter_code
_entity_poly.pdbx_strand_id
1 'polypeptide(L)'
;MHQLFSQVLGQRDLSRAGDLFSLEDTEIEDCLSQALDQIKAISCSPDYLTNDNDQAVVEICITRITTAIRETGSIERHSMALVGLWESCLEHNLTPQGENTEDTPHAKIASDITSCILQNYSCPSVMVLAVPVAVRFLQRGNRELSRNMSSYLSLAAIAKADLLAEHTEAITLSVLGGSPPGVKGQRLEPS
;
A
#
# COMPACT_ATOMS: atom_id res chain seq x y z
N MET A 1 2.94 14.71 -17.38
CA MET A 1 1.71 14.40 -16.64
C MET A 1 0.50 14.89 -17.42
N HIS A 2 -0.58 14.11 -17.45
CA HIS A 2 -1.86 14.56 -18.00
C HIS A 2 -2.35 15.84 -17.30
N GLN A 3 -3.04 16.74 -18.01
CA GLN A 3 -3.42 18.05 -17.48
C GLN A 3 -4.30 17.93 -16.23
N LEU A 4 -5.26 17.00 -16.24
CA LEU A 4 -6.17 16.83 -15.12
C LEU A 4 -5.47 16.29 -13.86
N PHE A 5 -4.54 15.33 -14.01
CA PHE A 5 -3.69 14.90 -12.89
C PHE A 5 -2.83 16.05 -12.35
N SER A 6 -2.32 16.91 -13.24
CA SER A 6 -1.53 18.07 -12.83
C SER A 6 -2.35 19.09 -12.03
N GLN A 7 -3.66 19.20 -12.30
CA GLN A 7 -4.58 20.02 -11.50
C GLN A 7 -4.89 19.36 -10.16
N VAL A 8 -5.38 18.12 -10.20
CA VAL A 8 -5.83 17.41 -8.99
C VAL A 8 -4.68 17.15 -8.02
N LEU A 9 -3.56 16.58 -8.49
CA LEU A 9 -2.40 16.33 -7.64
C LEU A 9 -1.56 17.60 -7.46
N GLY A 10 -1.22 18.32 -8.52
CA GLY A 10 -0.32 19.47 -8.44
C GLY A 10 -0.89 20.68 -7.70
N GLN A 11 -2.20 20.91 -7.80
CA GLN A 11 -2.89 22.04 -7.15
C GLN A 11 -3.80 21.62 -6.00
N ARG A 12 -3.85 20.32 -5.67
CA ARG A 12 -4.73 19.74 -4.64
C ARG A 12 -6.21 20.02 -4.91
N ASP A 13 -6.60 20.10 -6.19
CA ASP A 13 -7.95 20.48 -6.60
C ASP A 13 -8.91 19.28 -6.51
N LEU A 14 -9.45 19.05 -5.32
CA LEU A 14 -10.41 17.99 -5.04
C LEU A 14 -11.71 18.14 -5.87
N SER A 15 -12.10 19.37 -6.21
CA SER A 15 -13.34 19.63 -6.97
C SER A 15 -13.32 18.98 -8.36
N ARG A 16 -12.11 18.75 -8.90
CA ARG A 16 -11.87 18.14 -10.20
C ARG A 16 -11.46 16.66 -10.14
N ALA A 17 -11.31 16.09 -8.95
CA ALA A 17 -10.84 14.72 -8.79
C ALA A 17 -11.80 13.69 -9.42
N GLY A 18 -13.12 13.95 -9.37
CA GLY A 18 -14.13 13.10 -10.01
C GLY A 18 -14.02 13.04 -11.53
N ASP A 19 -13.55 14.11 -12.18
CA ASP A 19 -13.40 14.18 -13.64
C ASP A 19 -12.36 13.16 -14.14
N LEU A 20 -11.44 12.70 -13.28
CA LEU A 20 -10.40 11.71 -13.63
C LEU A 20 -11.00 10.39 -14.13
N PHE A 21 -12.21 10.04 -13.69
CA PHE A 21 -12.90 8.82 -14.11
C PHE A 21 -13.55 8.93 -15.49
N SER A 22 -13.57 10.11 -16.09
CA SER A 22 -14.02 10.30 -17.48
C SER A 22 -12.88 10.16 -18.49
N LEU A 23 -11.63 10.06 -18.04
CA LEU A 23 -10.46 9.86 -18.90
C LEU A 23 -10.32 8.39 -19.30
N GLU A 24 -9.97 8.14 -20.55
CA GLU A 24 -9.64 6.80 -21.05
C GLU A 24 -8.37 6.29 -20.36
N ASP A 25 -8.31 4.99 -20.02
CA ASP A 25 -7.15 4.42 -19.33
C ASP A 25 -5.85 4.57 -20.14
N THR A 26 -5.95 4.41 -21.46
CA THR A 26 -4.82 4.56 -22.39
C THR A 26 -4.32 6.00 -22.52
N GLU A 27 -5.18 7.00 -22.27
CA GLU A 27 -4.80 8.41 -22.32
C GLU A 27 -3.86 8.80 -21.17
N ILE A 28 -4.00 8.12 -20.02
CA ILE A 28 -3.26 8.45 -18.80
C ILE A 28 -2.12 7.50 -18.48
N GLU A 29 -2.05 6.32 -19.13
CA GLU A 29 -1.05 5.27 -18.88
C GLU A 29 0.37 5.81 -18.76
N ASP A 30 0.81 6.61 -19.75
CA ASP A 30 2.19 7.12 -19.82
C ASP A 30 2.59 8.00 -18.63
N CYS A 31 1.62 8.55 -17.88
CA CYS A 31 1.90 9.45 -16.76
C CYS A 31 1.63 8.87 -15.37
N LEU A 32 1.18 7.62 -15.25
CA LEU A 32 0.81 7.02 -13.97
C LEU A 32 1.97 6.95 -12.98
N SER A 33 3.19 6.62 -13.43
CA SER A 33 4.38 6.63 -12.56
C SER A 33 4.64 8.02 -11.97
N GLN A 34 4.55 9.06 -12.80
CA GLN A 34 4.74 10.44 -12.35
C GLN A 34 3.66 10.87 -11.36
N ALA A 35 2.42 10.37 -11.52
CA ALA A 35 1.32 10.64 -10.60
C ALA A 35 1.54 9.95 -9.24
N LEU A 36 2.03 8.71 -9.23
CA LEU A 36 2.43 7.99 -8.02
C LEU A 36 3.55 8.72 -7.25
N ASP A 37 4.54 9.27 -7.95
CA ASP A 37 5.61 10.07 -7.33
C ASP A 37 5.06 11.35 -6.67
N GLN A 38 4.08 12.00 -7.30
CA GLN A 38 3.41 13.15 -6.67
C GLN A 38 2.60 12.73 -5.44
N ILE A 39 1.85 11.63 -5.51
CA ILE A 39 1.12 11.09 -4.36
C ILE A 39 2.07 10.79 -3.19
N LYS A 40 3.25 10.24 -3.49
CA LYS A 40 4.30 10.04 -2.48
C LYS A 40 4.72 11.35 -1.84
N ALA A 41 4.99 12.39 -2.64
CA ALA A 41 5.35 13.70 -2.11
C ALA A 41 4.23 14.32 -1.23
N ILE A 42 2.96 14.13 -1.60
CA ILE A 42 1.80 14.59 -0.83
C ILE A 42 1.70 13.85 0.50
N SER A 43 1.71 12.51 0.44
CA SER A 43 1.49 11.67 1.62
C SER A 43 2.65 11.71 2.62
N CYS A 44 3.86 12.09 2.19
CA CYS A 44 5.00 12.36 3.06
C CYS A 44 5.01 13.78 3.65
N SER A 45 4.05 14.66 3.30
CA SER A 45 3.99 16.00 3.86
C SER A 45 3.68 15.97 5.37
N PRO A 46 4.29 16.85 6.20
CA PRO A 46 4.08 16.85 7.65
C PRO A 46 2.62 17.07 8.08
N ASP A 47 1.83 17.79 7.29
CA ASP A 47 0.43 18.12 7.55
C ASP A 47 -0.56 17.07 7.00
N TYR A 48 -0.09 16.05 6.27
CA TYR A 48 -0.94 15.10 5.55
C TYR A 48 -1.95 14.40 6.48
N LEU A 49 -1.54 14.01 7.70
CA LEU A 49 -2.42 13.35 8.67
C LEU A 49 -3.62 14.19 9.11
N THR A 50 -3.56 15.51 8.96
CA THR A 50 -4.60 16.46 9.36
C THR A 50 -5.24 17.20 8.19
N ASN A 51 -4.80 16.92 6.97
CA ASN A 51 -5.25 17.59 5.77
C ASN A 51 -6.21 16.67 4.98
N ASP A 52 -7.50 16.73 5.32
CA ASP A 52 -8.54 15.89 4.72
C ASP A 52 -8.66 16.06 3.21
N ASN A 53 -8.37 17.27 2.69
CA ASN A 53 -8.39 17.54 1.25
C ASN A 53 -7.30 16.75 0.53
N ASP A 54 -6.07 16.78 1.04
CA ASP A 54 -4.95 16.04 0.46
C ASP A 54 -5.16 14.52 0.57
N GLN A 55 -5.74 14.04 1.68
CA GLN A 55 -6.10 12.62 1.84
C GLN A 55 -7.14 12.17 0.79
N ALA A 56 -8.21 12.94 0.60
CA ALA A 56 -9.24 12.63 -0.40
C ALA A 56 -8.70 12.68 -1.84
N VAL A 57 -7.84 13.66 -2.15
CA VAL A 57 -7.15 13.75 -3.45
C VAL A 57 -6.29 12.51 -3.68
N VAL A 58 -5.50 12.10 -2.69
CA VAL A 58 -4.65 10.91 -2.78
C VAL A 58 -5.47 9.64 -2.99
N GLU A 59 -6.52 9.42 -2.20
CA GLU A 59 -7.39 8.24 -2.28
C GLU A 59 -8.03 8.10 -3.67
N ILE A 60 -8.60 9.20 -4.19
CA ILE A 60 -9.22 9.22 -5.52
C ILE A 60 -8.18 8.94 -6.61
N CYS A 61 -7.01 9.57 -6.53
CA CYS A 61 -5.96 9.37 -7.52
C CYS A 61 -5.38 7.95 -7.49
N ILE A 62 -5.18 7.34 -6.31
CA ILE A 62 -4.74 5.94 -6.20
C ILE A 62 -5.77 5.00 -6.83
N THR A 63 -7.05 5.20 -6.52
CA THR A 63 -8.14 4.40 -7.10
C THR A 63 -8.15 4.49 -8.63
N ARG A 64 -7.99 5.70 -9.17
CA ARG A 64 -7.95 5.90 -10.63
C ARG A 64 -6.72 5.27 -11.27
N ILE A 65 -5.54 5.48 -10.68
CA ILE A 65 -4.26 4.96 -11.18
C ILE A 65 -4.26 3.43 -11.18
N THR A 66 -4.62 2.81 -10.06
CA THR A 66 -4.64 1.34 -9.95
C THR A 66 -5.66 0.71 -10.88
N THR A 67 -6.79 1.40 -11.14
CA THR A 67 -7.74 1.00 -12.19
C THR A 67 -7.11 1.06 -13.58
N ALA A 68 -6.48 2.17 -13.96
CA ALA A 68 -5.85 2.31 -15.27
C ALA A 68 -4.73 1.27 -15.49
N ILE A 69 -3.90 1.00 -14.47
CA ILE A 69 -2.88 -0.05 -14.52
C ILE A 69 -3.50 -1.41 -14.81
N ARG A 70 -4.61 -1.74 -14.15
CA ARG A 70 -5.32 -3.01 -14.34
C ARG A 70 -5.91 -3.13 -15.74
N GLU A 71 -6.65 -2.12 -16.19
CA GLU A 71 -7.34 -2.17 -17.48
C GLU A 71 -6.37 -2.16 -18.67
N THR A 72 -5.21 -1.51 -18.54
CA THR A 72 -4.16 -1.51 -19.57
C THR A 72 -3.18 -2.68 -19.45
N GLY A 73 -3.21 -3.44 -18.35
CA GLY A 73 -2.23 -4.51 -18.08
C GLY A 73 -0.79 -4.00 -17.93
N SER A 74 -0.60 -2.75 -17.52
CA SER A 74 0.68 -2.02 -17.57
C SER A 74 1.49 -2.07 -16.27
N ILE A 75 1.20 -3.01 -15.36
CA ILE A 75 1.80 -3.07 -14.01
C ILE A 75 3.33 -3.03 -14.02
N GLU A 76 3.99 -3.73 -14.95
CA GLU A 76 5.46 -3.80 -15.02
C GLU A 76 6.07 -2.41 -15.20
N ARG A 77 5.44 -1.57 -16.04
CA ARG A 77 5.88 -0.21 -16.35
C ARG A 77 5.81 0.73 -15.14
N HIS A 78 4.88 0.48 -14.24
CA HIS A 78 4.58 1.36 -13.10
C HIS A 78 5.01 0.78 -11.74
N SER A 79 5.45 -0.48 -11.74
CA SER A 79 5.81 -1.25 -10.54
C SER A 79 6.81 -0.54 -9.62
N MET A 80 7.84 0.09 -10.19
CA MET A 80 8.85 0.81 -9.41
C MET A 80 8.25 1.99 -8.62
N ALA A 81 7.43 2.82 -9.27
CA ALA A 81 6.79 3.96 -8.60
C ALA A 81 5.73 3.48 -7.59
N LEU A 82 4.97 2.44 -7.96
CA LEU A 82 3.93 1.86 -7.11
C LEU A 82 4.52 1.27 -5.82
N VAL A 83 5.57 0.46 -5.94
CA VAL A 83 6.30 -0.12 -4.80
C VAL A 83 7.02 0.97 -4.01
N GLY A 84 7.53 2.01 -4.66
CA GLY A 84 8.19 3.13 -4.00
C GLY A 84 7.24 4.01 -3.16
N LEU A 85 5.98 4.18 -3.58
CA LEU A 85 4.91 4.79 -2.77
C LEU A 85 4.49 3.85 -1.64
N TRP A 86 4.39 2.56 -1.91
CA TRP A 86 4.04 1.57 -0.90
C TRP A 86 5.06 1.52 0.24
N GLU A 87 6.34 1.49 -0.12
CA GLU A 87 7.44 1.49 0.83
C GLU A 87 7.46 2.76 1.70
N SER A 88 7.12 3.93 1.16
CA SER A 88 7.15 5.17 1.96
C SER A 88 6.11 5.16 3.07
N CYS A 89 5.00 4.41 2.94
CA CYS A 89 4.05 4.23 4.04
C CYS A 89 4.69 3.59 5.29
N LEU A 90 5.78 2.82 5.16
CA LEU A 90 6.51 2.23 6.30
C LEU A 90 7.20 3.29 7.18
N GLU A 91 7.41 4.50 6.67
CA GLU A 91 8.00 5.62 7.42
C GLU A 91 6.98 6.31 8.33
N HIS A 92 5.70 5.97 8.19
CA HIS A 92 4.58 6.56 8.92
C HIS A 92 3.94 5.57 9.90
N ASN A 93 3.12 6.08 10.81
CA ASN A 93 2.38 5.24 11.73
C ASN A 93 1.23 4.55 10.99
N LEU A 94 1.27 3.21 10.92
CA LEU A 94 0.27 2.38 10.26
C LEU A 94 -0.75 1.78 11.23
N THR A 95 -0.52 1.90 12.54
CA THR A 95 -1.40 1.31 13.55
C THR A 95 -2.63 2.19 13.77
N PRO A 96 -3.86 1.65 13.67
CA PRO A 96 -5.07 2.39 14.01
C PRO A 96 -5.02 2.85 15.48
N GLN A 97 -5.47 4.08 15.76
CA GLN A 97 -5.52 4.60 17.13
C GLN A 97 -6.79 4.13 17.87
N GLY A 98 -6.91 2.83 18.16
CA GLY A 98 -8.02 2.24 18.91
C GLY A 98 -8.74 1.09 18.19
N GLU A 99 -9.63 0.38 18.91
CA GLU A 99 -10.32 -0.83 18.39
C GLU A 99 -11.43 -0.55 17.37
N ASN A 100 -11.91 0.70 17.25
CA ASN A 100 -13.01 1.12 16.35
C ASN A 100 -12.65 2.35 15.51
N THR A 101 -11.37 2.57 15.29
CA THR A 101 -10.86 3.78 14.64
C THR A 101 -10.55 3.45 13.18
N GLU A 102 -10.88 4.37 12.28
CA GLU A 102 -10.52 4.23 10.87
C GLU A 102 -9.01 4.00 10.70
N ASP A 103 -8.66 3.24 9.65
CA ASP A 103 -7.28 3.11 9.23
C ASP A 103 -6.64 4.49 9.04
N THR A 104 -5.38 4.60 9.45
CA THR A 104 -4.58 5.79 9.15
C THR A 104 -4.55 6.03 7.63
N PRO A 105 -4.42 7.28 7.16
CA PRO A 105 -4.33 7.57 5.72
C PRO A 105 -3.24 6.75 5.01
N HIS A 106 -2.10 6.52 5.66
CA HIS A 106 -1.02 5.68 5.11
C HIS A 106 -1.36 4.19 5.09
N ALA A 107 -2.15 3.69 6.04
CA ALA A 107 -2.64 2.31 6.00
C ALA A 107 -3.63 2.11 4.85
N LYS A 108 -4.51 3.08 4.57
CA LYS A 108 -5.41 3.06 3.39
C LYS A 108 -4.61 2.98 2.07
N ILE A 109 -3.63 3.88 1.88
CA ILE A 109 -2.70 3.84 0.74
C ILE A 109 -2.05 2.46 0.61
N ALA A 110 -1.50 1.93 1.71
CA ALA A 110 -0.81 0.65 1.70
C ALA A 110 -1.75 -0.51 1.33
N SER A 111 -3.00 -0.50 1.79
CA SER A 111 -4.02 -1.50 1.47
C SER A 111 -4.42 -1.47 -0.02
N ASP A 112 -4.60 -0.29 -0.60
CA ASP A 112 -4.95 -0.15 -2.02
C ASP A 112 -3.82 -0.64 -2.93
N ILE A 113 -2.58 -0.25 -2.61
CA ILE A 113 -1.40 -0.68 -3.37
C ILE A 113 -1.17 -2.19 -3.20
N THR A 114 -1.34 -2.71 -1.99
CA THR A 114 -1.28 -4.16 -1.73
C THR A 114 -2.26 -4.90 -2.64
N SER A 115 -3.49 -4.44 -2.73
CA SER A 115 -4.53 -5.07 -3.55
C SER A 115 -4.15 -5.05 -5.04
N CYS A 116 -3.58 -3.95 -5.53
CA CYS A 116 -3.08 -3.84 -6.90
C CYS A 116 -1.91 -4.81 -7.17
N ILE A 117 -0.94 -4.89 -6.26
CA ILE A 117 0.22 -5.79 -6.39
C ILE A 117 -0.22 -7.26 -6.29
N LEU A 118 -1.14 -7.58 -5.37
CA LEU A 118 -1.65 -8.94 -5.16
C LEU A 118 -2.33 -9.49 -6.42
N GLN A 119 -3.04 -8.65 -7.17
CA GLN A 119 -3.66 -9.06 -8.45
C GLN A 119 -2.62 -9.38 -9.53
N ASN A 120 -1.36 -8.95 -9.35
CA ASN A 120 -0.26 -9.12 -10.29
C ASN A 120 0.86 -10.03 -9.75
N TYR A 121 0.54 -10.90 -8.78
CA TYR A 121 1.50 -11.83 -8.15
C TYR A 121 2.15 -12.82 -9.13
N SER A 122 1.57 -13.04 -10.30
CA SER A 122 2.14 -13.91 -11.33
C SER A 122 3.28 -13.23 -12.12
N CYS A 123 3.50 -11.93 -11.94
CA CYS A 123 4.50 -11.15 -12.66
C CYS A 123 5.86 -11.11 -11.93
N PRO A 124 6.90 -11.79 -12.44
CA PRO A 124 8.19 -11.90 -11.75
C PRO A 124 8.88 -10.58 -11.43
N SER A 125 8.84 -9.63 -12.37
CA SER A 125 9.50 -8.32 -12.25
C SER A 125 8.89 -7.50 -11.11
N VAL A 126 7.55 -7.55 -10.98
CA VAL A 126 6.82 -6.92 -9.87
C VAL A 126 7.16 -7.58 -8.54
N MET A 127 7.22 -8.91 -8.50
CA MET A 127 7.50 -9.64 -7.26
C MET A 127 8.87 -9.33 -6.67
N VAL A 128 9.90 -9.24 -7.52
CA VAL A 128 11.28 -8.91 -7.10
C VAL A 128 11.32 -7.57 -6.34
N LEU A 129 10.50 -6.61 -6.76
CA LEU A 129 10.39 -5.31 -6.10
C LEU A 129 9.53 -5.38 -4.83
N ALA A 130 8.39 -6.07 -4.91
CA ALA A 130 7.35 -6.02 -3.87
C ALA A 130 7.64 -6.93 -2.66
N VAL A 131 8.26 -8.10 -2.83
CA VAL A 131 8.48 -9.05 -1.71
C VAL A 131 9.30 -8.45 -0.56
N PRO A 132 10.43 -7.76 -0.80
CA PRO A 132 11.19 -7.13 0.29
C PRO A 132 10.38 -6.06 1.05
N VAL A 133 9.47 -5.36 0.37
CA VAL A 133 8.57 -4.38 1.01
C VAL A 133 7.50 -5.10 1.84
N ALA A 134 6.88 -6.14 1.29
CA ALA A 134 5.85 -6.95 1.97
C ALA A 134 6.35 -7.55 3.29
N VAL A 135 7.58 -8.06 3.31
CA VAL A 135 8.22 -8.62 4.51
C VAL A 135 8.39 -7.55 5.59
N ARG A 136 8.71 -6.30 5.22
CA ARG A 136 8.81 -5.19 6.18
C ARG A 136 7.44 -4.76 6.72
N PHE A 137 6.39 -4.80 5.90
CA PHE A 137 5.03 -4.55 6.37
C PHE A 137 4.56 -5.59 7.38
N LEU A 138 4.91 -6.88 7.22
CA LEU A 138 4.61 -7.91 8.22
C LEU A 138 5.10 -7.54 9.62
N GLN A 139 6.23 -6.84 9.71
CA GLN A 139 6.90 -6.50 10.98
C GLN A 139 6.34 -5.23 11.64
N ARG A 140 5.46 -4.45 10.97
CA ARG A 140 5.00 -3.13 11.44
C ARG A 140 3.74 -3.12 12.32
N GLY A 141 3.16 -4.28 12.63
CA GLY A 141 2.15 -4.40 13.70
C GLY A 141 0.72 -3.95 13.39
N ASN A 142 0.39 -3.53 12.16
CA ASN A 142 -1.02 -3.43 11.73
C ASN A 142 -1.53 -4.84 11.39
N ARG A 143 -2.55 -5.31 12.11
CA ARG A 143 -3.06 -6.69 11.99
C ARG A 143 -3.70 -6.98 10.63
N GLU A 144 -4.40 -6.02 10.05
CA GLU A 144 -5.05 -6.18 8.74
C GLU A 144 -4.00 -6.20 7.63
N LEU A 145 -3.09 -5.21 7.63
CA LEU A 145 -1.97 -5.19 6.69
C LEU A 145 -1.12 -6.45 6.81
N SER A 146 -0.81 -6.91 8.03
CA SER A 146 -0.06 -8.15 8.25
C SER A 146 -0.78 -9.38 7.68
N ARG A 147 -2.11 -9.47 7.81
CA ARG A 147 -2.91 -10.53 7.20
C ARG A 147 -2.87 -10.46 5.66
N ASN A 148 -2.97 -9.27 5.09
CA ASN A 148 -2.88 -9.06 3.65
C ASN A 148 -1.49 -9.42 3.13
N MET A 149 -0.43 -9.05 3.87
CA MET A 149 0.96 -9.39 3.53
C MET A 149 1.21 -10.89 3.61
N SER A 150 0.70 -11.55 4.63
CA SER A 150 0.80 -13.00 4.77
C SER A 150 0.14 -13.71 3.58
N SER A 151 -1.00 -13.19 3.11
CA SER A 151 -1.70 -13.70 1.92
C SER A 151 -0.87 -13.49 0.65
N TYR A 152 -0.32 -12.29 0.46
CA TYR A 152 0.57 -11.99 -0.66
C TYR A 152 1.81 -12.87 -0.69
N LEU A 153 2.51 -13.00 0.44
CA LEU A 153 3.73 -13.80 0.54
C LEU A 153 3.45 -15.30 0.34
N SER A 154 2.29 -15.78 0.76
CA SER A 154 1.85 -17.15 0.49
C SER A 154 1.67 -17.42 -1.01
N LEU A 155 1.08 -16.46 -1.75
CA LEU A 155 1.00 -16.56 -3.21
C LEU A 155 2.38 -16.42 -3.87
N ALA A 156 3.21 -15.52 -3.35
CA ALA A 156 4.56 -15.33 -3.83
C ALA A 156 5.43 -16.59 -3.66
N ALA A 157 5.19 -17.38 -2.62
CA ALA A 157 5.88 -18.65 -2.39
C ALA A 157 5.60 -19.68 -3.48
N ILE A 158 4.41 -19.64 -4.09
CA ILE A 158 4.04 -20.52 -5.19
C ILE A 158 4.83 -20.17 -6.45
N ALA A 159 5.03 -18.87 -6.72
CA ALA A 159 5.62 -18.40 -7.98
C ALA A 159 7.13 -18.14 -7.92
N LYS A 160 7.67 -17.74 -6.75
CA LYS A 160 9.05 -17.29 -6.53
C LYS A 160 9.58 -17.69 -5.15
N ALA A 161 9.55 -18.98 -4.83
CA ALA A 161 10.07 -19.53 -3.57
C ALA A 161 11.51 -19.08 -3.27
N ASP A 162 12.38 -19.01 -4.29
CA ASP A 162 13.78 -18.62 -4.13
C ASP A 162 13.92 -17.19 -3.58
N LEU A 163 13.07 -16.26 -4.02
CA LEU A 163 13.07 -14.87 -3.55
C LEU A 163 12.66 -14.79 -2.07
N LEU A 164 11.77 -15.66 -1.61
CA LEU A 164 11.35 -15.72 -0.21
C LEU A 164 12.39 -16.39 0.69
N ALA A 165 13.22 -17.27 0.14
CA ALA A 165 14.25 -17.98 0.91
C ALA A 165 15.16 -16.98 1.65
N GLU A 166 15.53 -15.88 1.00
CA GLU A 166 16.35 -14.80 1.56
C GLU A 166 15.68 -14.04 2.71
N HIS A 167 14.36 -14.17 2.86
CA HIS A 167 13.55 -13.47 3.86
C HIS A 167 12.97 -14.41 4.94
N THR A 168 13.33 -15.69 4.94
CA THR A 168 12.75 -16.72 5.82
C THR A 168 12.84 -16.36 7.30
N GLU A 169 13.98 -15.83 7.75
CA GLU A 169 14.18 -15.42 9.14
C GLU A 169 13.22 -14.29 9.53
N ALA A 170 13.16 -13.22 8.72
CA ALA A 170 12.29 -12.07 8.93
C ALA A 170 10.81 -12.47 8.99
N ILE A 171 10.38 -13.37 8.09
CA ILE A 171 9.02 -13.92 8.07
C ILE A 171 8.76 -14.75 9.32
N THR A 172 9.67 -15.64 9.70
CA THR A 172 9.55 -16.49 10.89
C THR A 172 9.42 -15.65 12.15
N LEU A 173 10.25 -14.61 12.30
CA LEU A 173 10.17 -13.69 13.43
C LEU A 173 8.84 -12.93 13.48
N SER A 174 8.28 -12.53 12.33
CA SER A 174 6.99 -11.84 12.28
C SER A 174 5.83 -12.74 12.74
N VAL A 175 5.87 -14.04 12.39
CA VAL A 175 4.87 -15.03 12.81
C VAL A 175 5.00 -15.34 14.29
N LEU A 176 6.24 -15.53 14.79
CA LEU A 176 6.49 -15.84 16.19
C LEU A 176 6.26 -14.65 17.13
N GLY A 177 6.45 -13.42 16.66
CA GLY A 177 6.21 -12.18 17.40
C GLY A 177 4.72 -11.80 17.51
N GLY A 178 3.86 -12.38 16.67
CA GLY A 178 2.41 -12.27 16.80
C GLY A 178 1.91 -13.09 17.99
N SER A 179 1.82 -12.49 19.18
CA SER A 179 1.29 -13.15 20.37
C SER A 179 -0.03 -13.87 20.08
N PRO A 180 -0.20 -15.15 20.47
CA PRO A 180 -1.47 -15.85 20.33
C PRO A 180 -2.57 -15.13 21.14
N PRO A 181 -3.84 -15.15 20.69
CA PRO A 181 -4.94 -14.63 21.50
C PRO A 181 -5.15 -15.56 22.70
N GLY A 182 -4.76 -15.09 23.88
CA GLY A 182 -5.22 -15.63 25.16
C GLY A 182 -4.18 -16.40 25.96
N VAL A 183 -3.47 -15.69 26.82
CA VAL A 183 -3.44 -16.01 28.25
C VAL A 183 -3.45 -14.67 29.00
N LYS A 184 -4.65 -14.13 29.29
CA LYS A 184 -4.77 -13.21 30.43
C LYS A 184 -4.43 -14.05 31.64
N GLY A 185 -3.26 -13.82 32.22
CA GLY A 185 -2.82 -14.48 33.44
C GLY A 185 -3.94 -14.39 34.47
N GLN A 186 -4.44 -15.56 34.89
CA GLN A 186 -5.17 -15.67 36.14
C GLN A 186 -4.21 -15.20 37.23
N ARG A 187 -4.49 -14.01 37.77
CA ARG A 187 -3.93 -13.54 39.01
C ARG A 187 -4.52 -14.43 40.10
N LEU A 188 -3.77 -15.45 40.52
CA LEU A 188 -4.02 -16.14 41.77
C LEU A 188 -3.71 -15.15 42.90
N GLU A 189 -4.74 -14.53 43.45
CA GLU A 189 -4.66 -13.84 44.73
C GLU A 189 -4.50 -14.91 45.83
N PRO A 190 -3.46 -14.86 46.68
CA PRO A 190 -3.36 -15.75 47.82
C PRO A 190 -4.33 -15.33 48.93
N SER A 191 -4.85 -16.35 49.62
CA SER A 191 -5.85 -16.31 50.70
C SER A 191 -5.39 -15.58 51.97
#